data_AF-A0A257A0R8-F1
#
_entry.id   AF-A0A257A0R8-F1
#
_cell.length_a   1.000
_cell.length_b   1.000
_cell.length_c   1.000
_cell.angle_alpha   90.00
_cell.angle_beta   90.00
_cell.angle_gamma   90.00
#
_symmetry.space_group_name_H-M   'P 1'
#
loop_
_entity.id
_entity.type
_entity.pdbx_description
1 polymer ?
#
loop_
_entity_poly.entity_id
_entity_poly.type
_entity_poly.pdbx_seq_one_letter_code
_entity_poly.pdbx_strand_id
1 'polypeptide(L)' 'MEETIEFCTSCGRGLTDEGSVVFRCPNCGALIARCNRCREQSIPYKCPNCGFEGP' A
#
# COMPACT_ATOMS: atom_id res chain seq x y z
N MET A 1 0.90 -18.97 9.90
CA MET A 1 0.66 -18.38 8.57
C MET A 1 0.87 -16.90 8.76
N GLU A 2 2.06 -16.42 8.39
CA GLU A 2 2.42 -15.01 8.57
C GLU A 2 1.86 -14.29 7.35
N GLU A 3 0.81 -13.49 7.54
CA GLU A 3 0.23 -12.65 6.49
C GLU A 3 1.17 -11.45 6.28
N THR A 4 2.32 -11.72 5.66
CA THR A 4 3.24 -10.68 5.23
C THR A 4 2.58 -9.99 4.04
N ILE A 5 2.33 -8.67 4.15
CA ILE A 5 1.88 -7.92 2.99
C ILE A 5 3.08 -7.80 2.06
N GLU A 6 3.12 -8.67 1.06
CA GLU A 6 4.20 -8.73 0.07
C GLU A 6 3.91 -7.88 -1.16
N PHE A 7 2.70 -7.32 -1.29
CA PHE A 7 2.24 -6.63 -2.51
C PHE A 7 1.77 -5.21 -2.24
N CYS A 8 2.09 -4.30 -3.16
CA CYS A 8 1.64 -2.92 -3.12
C CYS A 8 0.12 -2.83 -3.35
N THR A 9 -0.59 -2.14 -2.48
CA THR A 9 -2.05 -1.97 -2.56
C THR A 9 -2.49 -1.16 -3.79
N SER A 10 -1.61 -0.32 -4.37
CA SER A 10 -1.93 0.46 -5.58
C SER A 10 -1.72 -0.29 -6.89
N CYS A 11 -0.60 -0.99 -7.04
CA CYS A 11 -0.22 -1.60 -8.32
C CYS A 11 -0.20 -3.13 -8.31
N GLY A 12 -0.39 -3.76 -7.14
CA GLY A 12 -0.33 -5.21 -6.98
C GLY A 12 1.05 -5.81 -7.22
N ARG A 13 2.11 -4.99 -7.41
CA ARG A 13 3.48 -5.50 -7.56
C ARG A 13 4.05 -5.90 -6.21
N GLY A 14 4.89 -6.93 -6.22
CA GLY A 14 5.67 -7.34 -5.07
C GLY A 14 6.51 -6.18 -4.52
N LEU A 15 6.56 -6.05 -3.20
CA LEU A 15 7.41 -5.11 -2.46
C LEU A 15 8.84 -5.67 -2.39
N THR A 16 9.38 -6.02 -3.56
CA THR A 16 10.76 -6.51 -3.71
C THR A 16 11.76 -5.35 -3.72
N ASP A 17 11.26 -4.11 -3.83
CA ASP A 17 12.03 -2.87 -3.89
C ASP A 17 12.32 -2.32 -2.47
N GLU A 18 13.60 -2.01 -2.19
CA GLU A 18 14.14 -1.47 -0.91
C GLU A 18 13.61 -0.06 -0.50
N GLY A 19 12.46 0.36 -1.03
CA GLY A 19 11.81 1.63 -0.71
C GLY A 19 10.31 1.52 -0.48
N SER A 20 9.79 0.31 -0.31
CA SER A 20 8.42 0.09 0.10
C SER A 20 8.17 0.56 1.54
N VAL A 21 7.01 1.19 1.76
CA VAL A 21 6.56 1.59 3.09
C VAL A 21 5.24 0.93 3.42
N VAL A 22 5.07 0.59 4.69
CA VAL A 22 3.82 0.06 5.23
C VAL A 22 3.32 1.05 6.26
N PHE A 23 2.07 1.47 6.14
CA PHE A 23 1.42 2.40 7.05
C PHE A 23 -0.05 2.01 7.25
N ARG A 24 -0.69 2.58 8.27
CA ARG A 24 -2.10 2.34 8.54
C ARG A 24 -2.96 3.37 7.84
N CYS A 25 -4.06 2.93 7.26
CA CYS A 25 -5.05 3.81 6.65
C CYS A 25 -5.59 4.78 7.71
N PRO A 26 -5.64 6.10 7.43
CA PRO A 26 -6.15 7.08 8.39
C PRO A 26 -7.66 6.94 8.65
N ASN A 27 -8.40 6.28 7.75
CA ASN A 27 -9.85 6.15 7.87
C ASN A 27 -10.29 4.93 8.70
N CYS A 28 -9.64 3.77 8.52
CA CYS A 28 -10.03 2.51 9.19
C CYS A 28 -8.91 1.78 9.92
N GLY A 29 -7.66 2.23 9.81
CA GLY A 29 -6.51 1.59 10.44
C GLY A 29 -5.97 0.33 9.73
N ALA A 30 -6.51 -0.04 8.57
CA ALA A 30 -6.01 -1.17 7.78
C ALA A 30 -4.55 -0.98 7.35
N LEU A 31 -3.78 -2.07 7.31
CA LEU A 31 -2.40 -2.04 6.81
C LEU A 31 -2.38 -1.85 5.30
N ILE A 32 -1.65 -0.83 4.86
CA ILE A 32 -1.46 -0.49 3.46
C ILE A 32 0.02 -0.49 3.17
N ALA A 33 0.40 -1.22 2.13
CA ALA A 33 1.77 -1.25 1.66
C ALA A 33 1.89 -0.55 0.31
N ARG A 34 2.90 0.30 0.18
CA ARG A 34 3.15 1.10 -1.01
C ARG A 34 4.58 0.94 -1.45
N CYS A 35 4.79 0.53 -2.70
CA CYS A 35 6.10 0.52 -3.31
C CYS A 35 6.61 1.95 -3.58
N ASN A 36 7.93 2.11 -3.64
CA ASN A 36 8.58 3.40 -3.87
C ASN A 36 8.04 4.09 -5.14
N ARG A 37 7.97 3.35 -6.25
CA ARG A 37 7.47 3.84 -7.54
C ARG A 37 6.05 4.42 -7.47
N CYS A 38 5.14 3.79 -6.72
CA CYS A 38 3.79 4.33 -6.55
C CYS A 38 3.78 5.63 -5.72
N ARG A 39 4.69 5.76 -4.76
CA ARG A 39 4.87 7.01 -3.99
C ARG A 39 5.48 8.11 -4.86
N GLU A 40 6.54 7.82 -5.61
CA GLU A 40 7.18 8.80 -6.50
C GLU A 40 6.20 9.32 -7.55
N GLN A 41 5.40 8.43 -8.11
CA GLN A 41 4.41 8.75 -9.13
C GLN A 41 3.07 9.25 -8.54
N SER A 42 2.96 9.39 -7.21
CA SER A 42 1.73 9.78 -6.50
C SER A 42 0.50 9.01 -7.00
N ILE A 43 0.68 7.71 -7.28
CA ILE A 43 -0.39 6.84 -7.80
C ILE A 43 -1.40 6.64 -6.69
N PRO A 44 -2.71 6.85 -6.90
CA PRO A 44 -3.68 6.65 -5.84
C PRO A 44 -3.68 5.20 -5.32
N TYR A 45 -3.82 5.01 -4.00
CA TYR A 45 -4.14 3.73 -3.38
C TYR A 45 -5.60 3.72 -2.98
N LYS A 46 -6.20 2.54 -3.12
CA LYS A 46 -7.52 2.26 -2.57
C LYS A 46 -7.39 1.33 -1.39
N CYS A 47 -7.86 1.74 -0.22
CA CYS A 47 -7.91 0.87 0.94
C CYS A 47 -8.89 -0.29 0.67
N PRO A 48 -8.47 -1.56 0.79
CA PRO A 48 -9.36 -2.71 0.56
C PRO A 48 -10.44 -2.86 1.63
N ASN A 49 -10.26 -2.21 2.79
CA ASN A 49 -11.15 -2.38 3.94
C ASN A 49 -12.27 -1.33 3.95
N CYS A 50 -11.94 -0.05 3.73
CA CYS A 50 -12.93 1.04 3.75
C CYS A 50 -13.17 1.69 2.39
N GLY A 51 -12.41 1.34 1.36
CA GLY A 51 -12.52 1.95 0.03
C GLY A 51 -11.93 3.36 -0.09
N PHE A 52 -11.26 3.88 0.95
CA PHE A 52 -10.61 5.18 0.93
C PHE A 52 -9.56 5.25 -0.19
N GLU A 53 -9.68 6.25 -1.06
CA GLU A 53 -8.73 6.51 -2.14
C GLU A 53 -7.88 7.74 -1.81
N GLY A 54 -6.57 7.56 -1.71
CA GLY A 54 -5.61 8.63 -1.42
C GLY A 54 -4.38 8.54 -2.33
N PRO A 55 -3.64 9.63 -2.57
CA PRO A 55 -2.44 9.63 -3.41
C PRO A 55 -1.29 8.79 -2.82
#